data_AF-A0A1S8C6J3-F1
#
_entry.id   AF-A0A1S8C6J3-F1
#
_cell.length_a   1.000
_cell.length_b   1.000
_cell.length_c   1.000
_cell.angle_alpha   90.00
_cell.angle_beta   90.00
_cell.angle_gamma   90.00
#
_symmetry.space_group_name_H-M   'P 1'
#
loop_
_entity.id
_entity.type
_entity.pdbx_description
1 polymer ?
#
loop_
_entity_poly.entity_id
_entity_poly.type
_entity_poly.pdbx_seq_one_letter_code
_entity_poly.pdbx_strand_id
1 'polypeptide(L)'
;MGLTASSHKVIGNLLDAVMAAAREAGVPVRALQKADEAQRCSDRDVQCVGSNGQVVDALDVGDVDLVAGTSWLLTREELAGRLDVLVVDEAGQLSLANTLAVSRAARNLLLLGDPQQLRQPGRGIHPDGADVSALEHVLGADEVLPADRGVFLDRSWRMAPALCSVVSGLAYDGSCSRPGSPPTTSWTRHRAGRPRPASAGCPWSTRATAPRRWRRPPSSLSWSVT
;
A
#
# COMPACT_ATOMS: atom_id res chain seq x y z
N MET A 1 10.75 -15.99 -2.86
CA MET A 1 10.18 -14.62 -2.69
C MET A 1 10.95 -13.88 -1.61
N GLY A 2 11.10 -12.55 -1.73
CA GLY A 2 11.62 -11.67 -0.69
C GLY A 2 10.53 -10.79 -0.07
N LEU A 3 10.73 -10.40 1.19
CA LEU A 3 9.88 -9.47 1.93
C LEU A 3 10.75 -8.47 2.68
N THR A 4 10.41 -7.19 2.58
CA THR A 4 11.10 -6.11 3.29
C THR A 4 10.15 -5.02 3.75
N ALA A 5 10.53 -4.32 4.81
CA ALA A 5 9.83 -3.17 5.33
C ALA A 5 10.81 -2.25 6.08
N SER A 6 10.31 -1.14 6.63
CA SER A 6 11.09 -0.11 7.32
C SER A 6 11.79 -0.57 8.60
N SER A 7 11.34 -1.66 9.24
CA SER A 7 11.97 -2.18 10.47
C SER A 7 11.74 -3.68 10.67
N HIS A 8 12.58 -4.32 11.49
CA HIS A 8 12.44 -5.73 11.87
C HIS A 8 11.06 -6.06 12.49
N LYS A 9 10.50 -5.14 13.28
CA LYS A 9 9.20 -5.34 13.91
C LYS A 9 8.06 -5.36 12.88
N VAL A 10 8.10 -4.45 11.90
CA VAL A 10 7.09 -4.42 10.82
C VAL A 10 7.22 -5.66 9.95
N ILE A 11 8.46 -6.04 9.60
CA ILE A 11 8.75 -7.29 8.88
C ILE A 11 8.16 -8.49 9.63
N GLY A 12 8.39 -8.59 10.94
CA GLY A 12 7.88 -9.69 11.77
C GLY A 12 6.35 -9.75 11.80
N ASN A 13 5.68 -8.62 11.98
CA ASN A 13 4.21 -8.56 11.98
C ASN A 13 3.61 -8.98 10.62
N LEU A 14 4.20 -8.50 9.52
CA LEU A 14 3.74 -8.88 8.18
C LEU A 14 3.98 -10.37 7.94
N LEU A 15 5.13 -10.89 8.38
CA LEU A 15 5.46 -12.30 8.24
C LEU A 15 4.51 -13.19 9.03
N ASP A 16 4.17 -12.82 10.28
CA ASP A 16 3.17 -13.52 11.09
C ASP A 16 1.81 -13.57 10.37
N ALA A 17 1.38 -12.46 9.76
CA ALA A 17 0.14 -12.40 8.98
C ALA A 17 0.19 -13.27 7.72
N VAL A 18 1.32 -13.29 7.00
CA VAL A 18 1.53 -14.15 5.82
C VAL A 18 1.45 -15.63 6.22
N MET A 19 2.09 -16.03 7.31
CA MET A 19 2.07 -17.41 7.78
C MET A 19 0.67 -17.83 8.25
N ALA A 20 -0.06 -16.95 8.94
CA ALA A 20 -1.47 -17.21 9.29
C ALA A 20 -2.34 -17.42 8.04
N ALA A 21 -2.26 -16.52 7.06
CA ALA A 21 -3.02 -16.62 5.82
C ALA A 21 -2.65 -17.86 4.99
N ALA A 22 -1.36 -18.23 4.98
CA ALA A 22 -0.89 -19.45 4.30
C ALA A 22 -1.50 -20.72 4.91
N ARG A 23 -1.57 -20.80 6.25
CA ARG A 23 -2.23 -21.90 6.95
C ARG A 23 -3.72 -21.96 6.65
N GLU A 24 -4.42 -20.82 6.68
CA GLU A 24 -5.84 -20.73 6.34
C GLU A 24 -6.12 -21.18 4.89
N ALA A 25 -5.21 -20.86 3.97
CA ALA A 25 -5.29 -21.28 2.57
C ALA A 25 -4.81 -22.73 2.33
N GLY A 26 -4.25 -23.40 3.34
CA GLY A 26 -3.67 -24.74 3.20
C GLY A 26 -2.40 -24.78 2.33
N VAL A 27 -1.69 -23.66 2.21
CA VAL A 27 -0.45 -23.54 1.42
C VAL A 27 0.75 -23.63 2.36
N PRO A 28 1.60 -24.65 2.26
CA PRO A 28 2.83 -24.71 3.05
C PRO A 28 3.81 -23.64 2.55
N VAL A 29 4.42 -22.91 3.49
CA VAL A 29 5.44 -21.87 3.19
C VAL A 29 6.64 -22.11 4.09
N ARG A 30 7.80 -22.35 3.51
CA ARG A 30 9.08 -22.39 4.23
C ARG A 30 9.62 -20.98 4.31
N ALA A 31 9.41 -20.32 5.44
CA ALA A 31 9.80 -18.94 5.66
C ALA A 31 11.07 -18.83 6.51
N LEU A 32 11.94 -17.90 6.12
CA LEU A 32 13.18 -17.58 6.82
C LEU A 32 13.26 -16.07 7.04
N GLN A 33 13.58 -15.65 8.25
CA GLN A 33 13.75 -14.26 8.63
C GLN A 33 15.19 -14.00 9.06
N LYS A 34 15.81 -12.97 8.47
CA LYS A 34 17.05 -12.38 8.98
C LYS A 34 16.70 -11.36 10.06
N ALA A 35 16.85 -11.76 11.32
CA ALA A 35 16.66 -10.91 12.46
C ALA A 35 17.50 -11.42 13.65
N ASP A 36 17.72 -10.58 14.64
CA ASP A 36 18.18 -11.03 15.94
C ASP A 36 17.03 -11.72 16.67
N GLU A 37 17.34 -12.63 17.60
CA GLU A 37 16.33 -13.43 18.30
C GLU A 37 15.32 -12.56 19.06
N ALA A 38 15.74 -11.40 19.58
CA ALA A 38 14.87 -10.43 20.25
C ALA A 38 13.92 -9.68 19.30
N GLN A 39 14.14 -9.74 17.98
CA GLN A 39 13.42 -9.00 16.96
C GLN A 39 12.74 -9.90 15.92
N ARG A 40 12.75 -11.22 16.16
CA ARG A 40 12.10 -12.20 15.28
C ARG A 40 10.57 -12.10 15.35
N CYS A 41 9.92 -12.59 14.32
CA CYS A 41 8.46 -12.75 14.28
C CYS A 41 7.99 -13.75 15.35
N SER A 42 6.71 -13.70 15.71
CA SER A 42 6.17 -14.56 16.78
C SER A 42 5.93 -16.00 16.32
N ASP A 43 5.78 -16.20 15.00
CA ASP A 43 5.56 -17.50 14.39
C ASP A 43 6.71 -18.50 14.70
N ARG A 44 6.36 -19.76 14.94
CA ARG A 44 7.30 -20.83 15.29
C ARG A 44 7.81 -21.59 14.07
N ASP A 45 7.08 -21.54 12.97
CA ASP A 45 7.42 -22.24 11.73
C ASP A 45 8.39 -21.43 10.87
N VAL A 46 8.63 -20.16 11.24
CA VAL A 46 9.61 -19.29 10.60
C VAL A 46 10.99 -19.54 11.21
N GLN A 47 11.96 -19.85 10.34
CA GLN A 47 13.36 -19.96 10.74
C GLN A 47 13.96 -18.56 10.93
N CYS A 48 14.62 -18.32 12.07
CA CYS A 48 15.33 -17.06 12.32
C CYS A 48 16.84 -17.26 12.21
N VAL A 49 17.52 -16.41 11.43
CA VAL A 49 18.98 -16.50 11.25
C VAL A 49 19.71 -15.20 11.61
N GLY A 50 20.85 -15.36 12.30
CA GLY A 50 21.69 -14.27 12.77
C GLY A 50 22.68 -13.75 11.71
N SER A 51 22.97 -14.53 10.67
CA SER A 51 23.94 -14.15 9.63
C SER A 51 23.33 -14.07 8.24
N ASN A 52 23.90 -13.21 7.39
CA ASN A 52 23.47 -13.08 5.99
C ASN A 52 23.88 -14.31 5.16
N GLY A 53 25.01 -14.95 5.48
CA GLY A 53 25.47 -16.16 4.79
C GLY A 53 24.44 -17.29 4.86
N GLN A 54 23.85 -17.51 6.04
CA GLN A 54 22.78 -18.51 6.21
C GLN A 54 21.55 -18.26 5.33
N VAL A 55 21.24 -17.00 5.02
CA VAL A 55 20.16 -16.66 4.09
C VAL A 55 20.52 -17.11 2.67
N VAL A 56 21.75 -16.82 2.25
CA VAL A 56 22.27 -17.15 0.91
C VAL A 56 22.33 -18.66 0.73
N ASP A 57 22.86 -19.38 1.73
CA ASP A 57 22.96 -20.84 1.72
C ASP A 57 21.58 -21.48 1.60
N ALA A 58 20.60 -21.00 2.38
CA ALA A 58 19.23 -21.52 2.35
C ALA A 58 18.53 -21.28 0.99
N LEU A 59 18.82 -20.16 0.33
CA LEU A 59 18.35 -19.87 -1.02
C LEU A 59 19.02 -20.77 -2.07
N ASP A 60 20.33 -21.03 -1.94
CA ASP A 60 21.08 -21.89 -2.88
C ASP A 60 20.65 -23.35 -2.81
N VAL A 61 20.34 -23.85 -1.61
CA VAL A 61 19.84 -25.22 -1.42
C VAL A 61 18.39 -25.36 -1.88
N GLY A 62 17.63 -24.26 -1.96
CA GLY A 62 16.21 -24.27 -2.30
C GLY A 62 15.31 -24.71 -1.13
N ASP A 63 15.79 -24.54 0.10
CA ASP A 63 15.10 -24.94 1.33
C ASP A 63 14.07 -23.90 1.82
N VAL A 64 13.99 -22.74 1.16
CA VAL A 64 13.18 -21.60 1.59
C VAL A 64 12.36 -21.04 0.42
N ASP A 65 11.08 -20.79 0.68
CA ASP A 65 10.16 -20.19 -0.29
C ASP A 65 10.07 -18.67 -0.11
N LEU A 66 10.25 -18.19 1.13
CA LEU A 66 10.15 -16.78 1.52
C LEU A 66 11.30 -16.36 2.42
N VAL A 67 12.01 -15.31 2.03
CA VAL A 67 13.04 -14.64 2.84
C VAL A 67 12.56 -13.26 3.28
N ALA A 68 12.59 -13.00 4.58
CA ALA A 68 12.21 -11.72 5.18
C ALA A 68 13.43 -11.02 5.79
N GLY A 69 13.67 -9.77 5.41
CA GLY A 69 14.81 -9.01 5.92
C GLY A 69 14.75 -7.53 5.59
N THR A 70 15.60 -6.75 6.26
CA THR A 70 15.71 -5.32 6.00
C THR A 70 16.33 -5.05 4.63
N SER A 71 16.23 -3.82 4.15
CA SER A 71 16.89 -3.38 2.92
C SER A 71 18.38 -3.71 2.92
N TRP A 72 19.06 -3.63 4.06
CA TRP A 72 20.47 -3.99 4.22
C TRP A 72 20.82 -5.41 3.83
N LEU A 73 19.92 -6.38 4.05
CA LEU A 73 20.12 -7.74 3.59
C LEU A 73 19.99 -7.79 2.07
N LEU A 74 18.96 -7.14 1.53
CA LEU A 74 18.55 -7.24 0.12
C LEU A 74 19.41 -6.40 -0.82
N THR A 75 20.17 -5.42 -0.34
CA THR A 75 21.12 -4.67 -1.16
C THR A 75 22.44 -5.40 -1.38
N ARG A 76 22.62 -6.56 -0.73
CA ARG A 76 23.85 -7.35 -0.85
C ARG A 76 24.03 -7.93 -2.23
N GLU A 77 25.26 -7.92 -2.70
CA GLU A 77 25.63 -8.48 -4.00
C GLU A 77 25.32 -9.98 -4.08
N GLU A 78 25.48 -10.71 -2.97
CA GLU A 78 25.19 -12.14 -2.96
C GLU A 78 23.71 -12.45 -3.21
N LEU A 79 22.79 -11.52 -2.95
CA LEU A 79 21.36 -11.70 -3.22
C LEU A 79 20.91 -11.20 -4.59
N ALA A 80 21.81 -10.60 -5.38
CA ALA A 80 21.46 -10.05 -6.68
C ALA A 80 20.87 -11.12 -7.61
N GLY A 81 19.67 -10.87 -8.13
CA GLY A 81 18.96 -11.75 -9.07
C GLY A 81 18.49 -13.09 -8.50
N ARG A 82 18.53 -13.29 -7.17
CA ARG A 82 18.18 -14.57 -6.53
C ARG A 82 16.70 -14.74 -6.21
N LEU A 83 15.93 -13.65 -6.23
CA LEU A 83 14.51 -13.67 -5.91
C LEU A 83 13.67 -13.45 -7.17
N ASP A 84 12.56 -14.17 -7.30
CA ASP A 84 11.61 -13.91 -8.39
C ASP A 84 10.81 -12.62 -8.15
N VAL A 85 10.38 -12.43 -6.91
CA VAL A 85 9.55 -11.30 -6.47
C VAL A 85 10.07 -10.79 -5.13
N LEU A 86 10.19 -9.47 -5.00
CA LEU A 86 10.42 -8.78 -3.73
C LEU A 86 9.21 -7.91 -3.39
N VAL A 87 8.61 -8.19 -2.24
CA VAL A 87 7.52 -7.39 -1.65
C VAL A 87 8.13 -6.33 -0.75
N VAL A 88 7.79 -5.07 -1.00
CA VAL A 88 8.19 -3.91 -0.20
C VAL A 88 6.95 -3.38 0.50
N ASP A 89 6.87 -3.58 1.80
CA ASP A 89 5.83 -2.99 2.64
C ASP A 89 6.21 -1.58 3.08
N GLU A 90 5.19 -0.74 3.31
CA GLU A 90 5.35 0.69 3.56
C GLU A 90 6.19 1.40 2.47
N ALA A 91 6.00 1.00 1.21
CA ALA A 91 6.72 1.55 0.05
C ALA A 91 6.44 3.04 -0.20
N GLY A 92 5.40 3.60 0.43
CA GLY A 92 5.16 5.05 0.49
C GLY A 92 6.15 5.80 1.40
N GLN A 93 6.84 5.08 2.28
CA GLN A 93 7.83 5.62 3.22
C GLN A 93 9.28 5.23 2.85
N LEU A 94 9.47 4.23 1.97
CA LEU A 94 10.81 3.84 1.49
C LEU A 94 11.25 4.74 0.33
N SER A 95 12.42 5.36 0.46
CA SER A 95 12.96 6.22 -0.61
C SER A 95 13.15 5.44 -1.92
N LEU A 96 13.02 6.14 -3.05
CA LEU A 96 13.24 5.59 -4.36
C LEU A 96 14.67 5.03 -4.49
N ALA A 97 15.67 5.73 -3.96
CA ALA A 97 17.06 5.26 -3.93
C ALA A 97 17.20 3.91 -3.21
N ASN A 98 16.59 3.75 -2.02
CA ASN A 98 16.63 2.47 -1.31
C ASN A 98 15.86 1.38 -2.06
N THR A 99 14.74 1.74 -2.69
CA THR A 99 13.95 0.81 -3.49
C THR A 99 14.73 0.28 -4.70
N LEU A 100 15.43 1.16 -5.41
CA LEU A 100 16.33 0.79 -6.51
C LEU A 100 17.51 -0.07 -6.04
N ALA A 101 18.01 0.19 -4.82
CA ALA A 101 19.09 -0.61 -4.25
C ALA A 101 18.62 -2.06 -3.97
N VAL A 102 17.45 -2.23 -3.35
CA VAL A 102 16.90 -3.57 -3.05
C VAL A 102 16.32 -4.27 -4.28
N SER A 103 15.94 -3.53 -5.31
CA SER A 103 15.38 -4.11 -6.55
C SER A 103 16.35 -5.06 -7.24
N ARG A 104 17.66 -4.87 -7.03
CA ARG A 104 18.70 -5.77 -7.56
C ARG A 104 18.55 -7.20 -7.07
N ALA A 105 17.94 -7.43 -5.91
CA ALA A 105 17.76 -8.78 -5.39
C ALA A 105 16.70 -9.59 -6.15
N ALA A 106 15.77 -8.92 -6.84
CA ALA A 106 14.59 -9.55 -7.42
C ALA A 106 14.34 -9.19 -8.88
N ARG A 107 13.65 -10.08 -9.60
CA ARG A 107 13.20 -9.83 -10.98
C ARG A 107 11.96 -8.93 -11.04
N ASN A 108 11.09 -9.05 -10.05
CA ASN A 108 9.84 -8.31 -9.96
C ASN A 108 9.71 -7.62 -8.60
N LEU A 109 9.10 -6.43 -8.57
CA LEU A 109 8.81 -5.69 -7.36
C LEU A 109 7.30 -5.61 -7.14
N LEU A 110 6.86 -5.87 -5.90
CA LEU A 110 5.51 -5.60 -5.44
C LEU A 110 5.58 -4.53 -4.35
N LEU A 111 5.11 -3.33 -4.67
CA LEU A 111 5.11 -2.19 -3.75
C LEU A 111 3.75 -2.12 -3.03
N LEU A 112 3.77 -2.23 -1.70
CA LEU A 112 2.60 -2.13 -0.83
C LEU A 112 2.74 -0.90 0.05
N GLY A 113 1.66 -0.15 0.21
CA GLY A 113 1.63 1.03 1.07
C GLY A 113 0.67 2.07 0.54
N ASP A 114 0.74 3.25 1.15
CA ASP A 114 -0.12 4.37 0.84
C ASP A 114 0.72 5.64 0.67
N PRO A 115 0.78 6.22 -0.54
CA PRO A 115 1.53 7.45 -0.78
C PRO A 115 0.92 8.67 -0.08
N GLN A 116 -0.37 8.63 0.28
CA GLN A 116 -1.07 9.72 0.95
C GLN A 116 -0.80 9.75 2.46
N GLN A 117 -0.18 8.70 3.01
CA GLN A 117 0.25 8.68 4.41
C GLN A 117 1.54 9.47 4.61
N LEU A 118 1.70 10.02 5.82
CA LEU A 118 2.81 10.90 6.17
C LEU A 118 4.15 10.25 5.83
N ARG A 119 4.97 10.99 5.07
CA ARG A 119 6.38 10.63 4.91
C ARG A 119 7.06 10.63 6.26
N GLN A 120 7.96 9.67 6.48
CA GLN A 120 8.92 9.82 7.56
C GLN A 120 9.85 11.01 7.28
N PRO A 121 10.20 11.82 8.29
CA PRO A 121 11.09 12.94 8.11
C PRO A 121 12.47 12.45 7.63
N GLY A 122 12.84 12.81 6.39
CA GLY A 122 14.15 12.52 5.83
C GLY A 122 15.24 13.32 6.56
N ARG A 123 16.23 12.63 7.13
CA ARG A 123 17.50 13.26 7.53
C ARG A 123 18.37 13.46 6.29
N GLY A 124 18.05 14.48 5.50
CA GLY A 124 18.85 14.87 4.34
C GLY A 124 17.99 15.38 3.19
N ILE A 125 18.28 16.58 2.71
CA ILE A 125 17.73 17.11 1.45
C ILE A 125 18.62 16.54 0.35
N HIS A 126 18.15 15.51 -0.35
CA HIS A 126 18.81 15.06 -1.57
C HIS A 126 18.31 15.95 -2.72
N PRO A 127 19.19 16.67 -3.42
CA PRO A 127 18.80 17.35 -4.65
C PRO A 127 18.41 16.30 -5.70
N ASP A 128 17.45 16.64 -6.55
CA ASP A 128 17.00 15.88 -7.72
C ASP A 128 16.10 14.65 -7.47
N GLY A 129 15.07 14.79 -6.63
CA GLY A 129 13.88 13.91 -6.66
C GLY A 129 14.11 12.45 -6.29
N ALA A 130 15.28 12.11 -5.73
CA ALA A 130 15.60 10.77 -5.22
C ALA A 130 15.07 10.52 -3.80
N ASP A 131 14.57 11.56 -3.14
CA ASP A 131 13.94 11.56 -1.82
C ASP A 131 12.45 11.19 -1.86
N VAL A 132 11.84 11.15 -3.05
CA VAL A 132 10.48 10.64 -3.24
C VAL A 132 10.40 9.16 -2.90
N SER A 133 9.24 8.70 -2.47
CA SER A 133 9.04 7.26 -2.24
C SER A 133 8.82 6.52 -3.56
N ALA A 134 9.03 5.21 -3.55
CA ALA A 134 8.80 4.42 -4.76
C ALA A 134 7.35 4.45 -5.22
N LEU A 135 6.38 4.43 -4.29
CA LEU A 135 4.97 4.56 -4.66
C LEU A 135 4.67 5.93 -5.24
N GLU A 136 5.16 7.02 -4.64
CA GLU A 136 4.95 8.35 -5.21
C GLU A 136 5.55 8.47 -6.62
N HIS A 137 6.73 7.92 -6.86
CA HIS A 137 7.32 7.88 -8.19
C HIS A 137 6.41 7.16 -9.21
N VAL A 138 5.74 6.09 -8.80
CA VAL A 138 4.79 5.33 -9.65
C VAL A 138 3.48 6.09 -9.88
N LEU A 139 2.97 6.78 -8.85
CA LEU A 139 1.76 7.61 -8.98
C LEU A 139 2.02 8.85 -9.87
N GLY A 140 3.19 9.46 -9.77
CA GLY A 140 3.49 10.69 -10.51
C GLY A 140 2.59 11.83 -10.07
N ALA A 141 1.70 12.30 -10.95
CA ALA A 141 0.78 13.40 -10.68
C ALA A 141 -0.61 12.94 -10.20
N ASP A 142 -0.88 11.63 -10.18
CA ASP A 142 -2.18 11.08 -9.85
C ASP A 142 -2.38 11.01 -8.32
N GLU A 143 -3.57 11.36 -7.81
CA GLU A 143 -3.88 11.28 -6.37
C GLU A 143 -4.14 9.84 -5.89
N VAL A 144 -4.65 8.99 -6.79
CA VAL A 144 -4.97 7.58 -6.56
C VAL A 144 -4.32 6.74 -7.64
N LEU A 145 -3.89 5.53 -7.29
CA LEU A 145 -3.22 4.62 -8.23
C LEU A 145 -4.11 4.33 -9.45
N PRO A 146 -3.66 4.68 -10.67
CA PRO A 146 -4.39 4.37 -11.90
C PRO A 146 -4.58 2.86 -12.10
N ALA A 147 -5.70 2.46 -12.70
CA ALA A 147 -6.05 1.04 -12.88
C ALA A 147 -5.09 0.26 -13.80
N ASP A 148 -4.34 0.96 -14.65
CA ASP A 148 -3.31 0.39 -15.51
C ASP A 148 -1.94 0.26 -14.83
N ARG A 149 -1.76 0.84 -13.63
CA ARG A 149 -0.49 0.84 -12.88
C ARG A 149 -0.50 -0.02 -11.61
N GLY A 150 -1.66 -0.52 -11.18
CA GLY A 150 -1.74 -1.49 -10.11
C GLY A 150 -3.14 -1.66 -9.52
N VAL A 151 -3.19 -2.19 -8.30
CA VAL A 151 -4.44 -2.52 -7.61
C VAL A 151 -4.63 -1.55 -6.44
N PHE A 152 -5.73 -0.81 -6.46
CA PHE A 152 -6.17 0.02 -5.34
C PHE A 152 -7.12 -0.77 -4.43
N LEU A 153 -6.83 -0.81 -3.13
CA LEU A 153 -7.67 -1.47 -2.13
C LEU A 153 -8.74 -0.49 -1.63
N ASP A 154 -9.92 -0.53 -2.24
CA ASP A 154 -11.03 0.41 -2.03
C ASP A 154 -11.80 0.23 -0.71
N ARG A 155 -11.41 -0.73 0.13
CA ARG A 155 -12.15 -1.10 1.35
C ARG A 155 -11.32 -0.89 2.61
N SER A 156 -11.77 0.02 3.45
CA SER A 156 -11.23 0.22 4.80
C SER A 156 -12.07 -0.49 5.86
N TRP A 157 -11.41 -1.26 6.72
CA TRP A 157 -12.02 -1.96 7.86
C TRP A 157 -11.78 -1.25 9.20
N ARG A 158 -10.93 -0.21 9.21
CA ARG A 158 -10.46 0.46 10.44
C ARG A 158 -11.36 1.62 10.89
N MET A 159 -11.91 2.40 9.96
CA MET A 159 -12.62 3.66 10.25
C MET A 159 -14.13 3.49 10.33
N ALA A 160 -14.83 4.25 11.18
CA ALA A 160 -16.30 4.38 11.14
C ALA A 160 -16.78 4.87 9.77
N PRO A 161 -17.97 4.45 9.27
CA PRO A 161 -18.45 4.84 7.94
C PRO A 161 -18.43 6.36 7.67
N ALA A 162 -18.87 7.16 8.65
CA ALA A 162 -18.88 8.62 8.54
C ALA A 162 -17.47 9.20 8.40
N LEU A 163 -16.49 8.68 9.15
CA LEU A 163 -15.09 9.12 9.05
C LEU A 163 -14.47 8.67 7.72
N CYS A 164 -14.77 7.44 7.28
CA CYS A 164 -14.30 6.91 6.01
C CYS A 164 -14.77 7.78 4.84
N SER A 165 -16.02 8.24 4.85
CA SER A 165 -16.56 9.12 3.80
C SER A 165 -15.80 10.44 3.71
N VAL A 166 -15.46 11.05 4.85
CA VAL A 166 -14.73 12.33 4.89
C VAL A 166 -13.30 12.14 4.39
N VAL A 167 -12.59 11.15 4.91
CA VAL A 167 -11.19 10.87 4.51
C VAL A 167 -11.11 10.47 3.03
N SER A 168 -12.06 9.66 2.56
CA SER A 168 -12.14 9.26 1.15
C SER A 168 -12.29 10.45 0.21
N GLY A 169 -13.17 11.42 0.54
CA GLY A 169 -13.33 12.62 -0.27
C GLY A 169 -12.13 13.59 -0.24
N LEU A 170 -11.32 13.57 0.83
CA LEU A 170 -10.17 14.47 0.98
C LEU A 170 -8.88 13.92 0.38
N ALA A 171 -8.69 12.60 0.39
CA ALA A 171 -7.40 11.97 0.07
C ALA A 171 -7.46 10.86 -0.99
N TYR A 172 -8.66 10.39 -1.37
CA TYR A 172 -8.81 9.25 -2.28
C TYR A 172 -9.90 9.46 -3.34
N ASP A 173 -10.24 10.71 -3.67
CA ASP A 173 -11.28 11.07 -4.66
C ASP A 173 -12.61 10.30 -4.48
N GLY A 174 -13.01 10.07 -3.23
CA GLY A 174 -14.23 9.32 -2.90
C GLY A 174 -14.17 7.81 -3.19
N SER A 175 -13.02 7.28 -3.62
CA SER A 175 -12.84 5.88 -4.06
C SER A 175 -12.69 4.87 -2.92
N CYS A 176 -12.42 5.31 -1.68
CA CYS A 176 -12.33 4.46 -0.51
C CYS A 176 -13.68 4.36 0.24
N SER A 177 -14.05 3.17 0.68
CA SER A 177 -15.34 2.89 1.33
C SER A 177 -15.20 1.93 2.51
N ARG A 178 -16.17 1.95 3.43
CA ARG A 178 -16.29 0.93 4.48
C ARG A 178 -17.35 -0.10 4.08
N PRO A 179 -17.06 -1.42 4.15
CA PRO A 179 -18.07 -2.46 3.96
C PRO A 179 -19.30 -2.24 4.85
N GLY A 180 -20.49 -2.34 4.24
CA GLY A 180 -21.77 -2.07 4.92
C GLY A 180 -22.23 -0.60 4.91
N SER A 181 -21.45 0.31 4.32
CA SER A 181 -21.90 1.68 4.04
C SER A 181 -22.81 1.72 2.81
N PRO A 182 -23.82 2.60 2.74
CA PRO A 182 -24.57 2.81 1.50
C PRO A 182 -23.58 3.24 0.40
N PRO A 183 -23.73 2.74 -0.85
CA PRO A 183 -22.76 2.99 -1.90
C PRO A 183 -22.68 4.49 -2.22
N THR A 184 -21.49 5.06 -2.08
CA THR A 184 -21.15 6.36 -2.66
C THR A 184 -21.17 6.20 -4.18
N THR A 185 -21.99 6.99 -4.86
CA THR A 185 -22.27 6.78 -6.29
C THR A 185 -21.12 7.34 -7.15
N SER A 186 -20.20 6.47 -7.57
CA SER A 186 -19.37 6.66 -8.78
C SER A 186 -18.83 5.31 -9.27
N TRP A 187 -19.73 4.40 -9.67
CA TRP A 187 -19.36 3.16 -10.35
C TRP A 187 -19.44 3.33 -11.87
N THR A 188 -18.31 3.57 -12.53
CA THR A 188 -18.15 3.26 -13.96
C THR A 188 -17.72 1.79 -14.07
N ARG A 189 -18.71 0.89 -14.03
CA ARG A 189 -18.47 -0.53 -14.25
C ARG A 189 -18.30 -0.77 -15.75
N HIS A 190 -17.05 -0.81 -16.25
CA HIS A 190 -16.78 -1.27 -17.61
C HIS A 190 -17.10 -2.77 -17.72
N ARG A 191 -18.32 -3.09 -18.14
CA ARG A 191 -18.64 -4.41 -18.73
C ARG A 191 -18.09 -4.43 -20.15
N ALA A 192 -17.21 -5.39 -20.41
CA ALA A 192 -16.78 -5.72 -21.76
C ALA A 192 -17.98 -6.00 -22.68
N GLY A 193 -17.99 -5.30 -23.81
CA GLY A 193 -18.59 -5.63 -25.11
C GLY A 193 -19.94 -6.33 -25.16
N ARG A 194 -21.02 -5.55 -25.38
CA ARG A 194 -22.11 -5.94 -26.30
C ARG A 194 -22.57 -4.70 -27.07
N PRO A 195 -22.75 -4.78 -28.42
CA PRO A 195 -23.18 -3.63 -29.21
C PRO A 195 -24.67 -3.31 -28.96
N ARG A 196 -24.98 -2.01 -28.91
CA ARG A 196 -26.34 -1.46 -28.76
C ARG A 196 -27.19 -1.75 -30.01
N PRO A 197 -28.47 -2.13 -29.87
CA PRO A 197 -29.46 -1.87 -30.91
C PRO A 197 -30.02 -0.46 -30.78
N ALA A 198 -30.37 0.12 -31.93
CA ALA A 198 -30.84 1.47 -32.13
C ALA A 198 -32.34 1.68 -31.77
N SER A 199 -32.65 2.95 -31.47
CA SER A 199 -33.94 3.66 -31.55
C SER A 199 -35.17 3.15 -30.77
N ALA A 200 -35.70 4.01 -29.87
CA ALA A 200 -37.03 4.63 -29.99
C ALA A 200 -37.44 5.39 -28.69
N GLY A 201 -37.99 6.61 -28.84
CA GLY A 201 -39.04 7.14 -27.96
C GLY A 201 -38.70 7.77 -26.59
N CYS A 202 -38.39 9.07 -26.58
CA CYS A 202 -39.05 10.18 -25.82
C CYS A 202 -40.02 9.90 -24.63
N PRO A 203 -40.36 10.88 -23.75
CA PRO A 203 -39.53 11.55 -22.73
C PRO A 203 -40.31 11.83 -21.40
N TRP A 204 -39.86 11.43 -20.20
CA TRP A 204 -40.58 11.82 -18.97
C TRP A 204 -39.83 12.86 -18.14
N SER A 205 -40.38 14.08 -18.20
CA SER A 205 -40.15 15.17 -17.27
C SER A 205 -41.06 15.04 -16.05
N THR A 206 -40.55 15.30 -14.86
CA THR A 206 -41.34 15.91 -13.78
C THR A 206 -40.47 16.89 -13.00
N ARG A 207 -40.93 18.15 -12.99
CA ARG A 207 -40.43 19.25 -12.16
C ARG A 207 -40.79 19.01 -10.70
N ALA A 208 -39.95 19.48 -9.78
CA ALA A 208 -40.42 20.22 -8.61
C ALA A 208 -39.28 21.04 -7.94
N THR A 209 -39.39 22.37 -8.07
CA THR A 209 -39.16 23.41 -7.03
C THR A 209 -37.80 23.63 -6.33
N ALA A 210 -37.08 24.62 -6.87
CA ALA A 210 -36.63 25.91 -6.26
C ALA A 210 -35.80 25.99 -4.94
N PRO A 211 -34.94 27.04 -4.81
CA PRO A 211 -33.72 27.03 -4.00
C PRO A 211 -33.88 27.71 -2.63
N ARG A 212 -33.20 27.21 -1.59
CA ARG A 212 -33.05 27.94 -0.32
C ARG A 212 -31.67 28.60 -0.22
N ARG A 213 -31.69 29.93 -0.44
CA ARG A 213 -30.67 30.90 -0.03
C ARG A 213 -30.31 30.73 1.46
N TRP A 214 -29.03 30.59 1.76
CA TRP A 214 -28.49 30.85 3.08
C TRP A 214 -28.30 32.37 3.26
N ARG A 215 -29.00 32.95 4.24
CA ARG A 215 -28.79 34.32 4.72
C ARG A 215 -27.70 34.31 5.80
N ARG A 216 -26.68 35.17 5.68
CA ARG A 216 -25.74 35.50 6.76
C ARG A 216 -26.43 36.43 7.78
N PRO A 217 -26.22 36.25 9.09
CA PRO A 217 -26.36 37.32 10.07
C PRO A 217 -24.99 38.01 10.36
N PRO A 218 -25.00 39.23 10.92
CA PRO A 218 -23.89 40.17 10.86
C PRO A 218 -22.85 40.03 11.98
N SER A 219 -21.72 40.70 11.73
CA SER A 219 -20.51 40.88 12.51
C SER A 219 -20.67 41.69 13.81
N SER A 220 -20.08 41.20 14.90
CA SER A 220 -19.15 41.95 15.79
C SER A 220 -18.82 41.11 17.01
N LEU A 221 -17.52 40.96 17.32
CA LEU A 221 -16.96 40.84 18.69
C LEU A 221 -15.43 40.68 18.58
N SER A 222 -14.77 41.80 18.85
CA SER A 222 -13.34 41.92 19.14
C SER A 222 -13.05 41.48 20.57
N TRP A 223 -11.98 40.73 20.83
CA TRP A 223 -11.22 40.82 22.10
C TRP A 223 -9.75 40.46 21.89
N SER A 224 -8.90 41.31 22.46
CA SER A 224 -7.44 41.29 22.47
C SER A 224 -6.87 40.21 23.39
N VAL A 225 -5.69 39.69 23.03
CA VAL A 225 -4.85 38.86 23.92
C VAL A 225 -3.74 39.75 24.48
N THR A 226 -3.61 39.75 25.80
CA THR A 226 -2.38 40.12 26.53
C THR A 226 -1.68 38.83 26.91
#